data_AF-A0A6M5J3Y4-F1
#
_entry.id   AF-A0A6M5J3Y4-F1
#
_cell.length_a   1.000
_cell.length_b   1.000
_cell.length_c   1.000
_cell.angle_alpha   90.00
_cell.angle_beta   90.00
_cell.angle_gamma   90.00
#
_symmetry.space_group_name_H-M   'P 1'
#
loop_
_entity.id
_entity.type
_entity.pdbx_description
1 polymer ?
#
loop_
_entity_poly.entity_id
_entity_poly.type
_entity_poly.pdbx_seq_one_letter_code
_entity_poly.pdbx_strand_id
1 'polypeptide(L)'
;MTLTAEQYMALGYDEESALQEAAYAARTAANSPEVDPEGIDAQIAAVEAAVASRVCTLSGRWGCTLPAGHTGDCVKTCVNHFWKRLGEGTEMCPIEPAYVKFGHLCGPCFGRLKGRLRELVTILPHIRSMVTPSLGAGDGPRVSGTKEQPLPMNATAVEDSHDLFERVNEWMAQFNESLGLGVSLATLTWMRRSGDSIPVAWADEYGSKLAMLDIATWYETHELTIVSALPPLTVKAWWDDLDDMTRQYRARYKLTDGRQRVPIAPACTECGEREVEVRADGGRLIDVRCRHCETVFNAREHKAIFDAAERAVTLVISLQCDQGHHKQCRWVDCPCGCHEKSVAA
;
A
#
# COMPACT_ATOMS: atom_id res chain seq x y z
N MET A 1 0.12 -10.94 -29.86
CA MET A 1 0.47 -10.74 -31.28
C MET A 1 0.87 -9.28 -31.44
N THR A 2 2.15 -8.99 -31.69
CA THR A 2 2.64 -7.59 -31.81
C THR A 2 2.40 -7.08 -33.23
N LEU A 3 1.88 -5.86 -33.36
CA LEU A 3 1.71 -5.20 -34.65
C LEU A 3 3.07 -4.67 -35.14
N THR A 4 3.31 -4.83 -36.44
CA THR A 4 4.48 -4.28 -37.14
C THR A 4 4.26 -2.80 -37.47
N ALA A 5 5.35 -2.06 -37.73
CA ALA A 5 5.24 -0.65 -38.15
C ALA A 5 4.36 -0.48 -39.41
N GLU A 6 4.44 -1.41 -40.36
CA GLU A 6 3.56 -1.42 -41.56
C GLU A 6 2.08 -1.53 -41.20
N GLN A 7 1.75 -2.32 -40.18
CA GLN A 7 0.37 -2.45 -39.70
C GLN A 7 -0.10 -1.17 -38.99
N TYR A 8 0.77 -0.48 -38.24
CA TYR A 8 0.44 0.83 -37.67
C TYR A 8 0.27 1.90 -38.74
N MET A 9 1.12 1.91 -39.78
CA MET A 9 0.94 2.82 -40.92
C MET A 9 -0.37 2.54 -41.67
N ALA A 10 -0.77 1.27 -41.81
CA ALA A 10 -2.08 0.92 -42.38
C ALA A 10 -3.27 1.41 -41.52
N LEU A 11 -3.05 1.68 -40.24
CA LEU A 11 -4.02 2.28 -39.33
C LEU A 11 -3.98 3.83 -39.33
N GLY A 12 -3.15 4.45 -40.17
CA GLY A 12 -3.09 5.90 -40.35
C GLY A 12 -2.04 6.62 -39.50
N TYR A 13 -1.15 5.89 -38.84
CA TYR A 13 0.01 6.48 -38.16
C TYR A 13 1.05 6.93 -39.20
N ASP A 14 1.73 8.04 -38.93
CA ASP A 14 2.93 8.40 -39.69
C ASP A 14 4.07 7.40 -39.41
N GLU A 15 5.07 7.38 -40.28
CA GLU A 15 6.16 6.40 -40.23
C GLU A 15 6.95 6.44 -38.92
N GLU A 16 7.19 7.63 -38.36
CA GLU A 16 7.95 7.80 -37.12
C GLU A 16 7.15 7.27 -35.91
N SER A 17 5.87 7.68 -35.81
CA SER A 17 4.95 7.19 -34.79
C SER A 17 4.75 5.66 -34.89
N ALA A 18 4.62 5.12 -36.11
CA ALA A 18 4.45 3.69 -36.35
C ALA A 18 5.68 2.86 -35.92
N LEU A 19 6.89 3.37 -36.16
CA LEU A 19 8.14 2.75 -35.71
C LEU A 19 8.25 2.77 -34.18
N GLN A 20 7.86 3.88 -33.54
CA GLN A 20 7.91 4.02 -32.09
C GLN A 20 6.92 3.08 -31.39
N GLU A 21 5.69 3.00 -31.89
CA GLU A 21 4.65 2.10 -31.37
C GLU A 21 5.01 0.61 -31.57
N ALA A 22 5.50 0.24 -32.75
CA ALA A 22 5.94 -1.13 -33.01
C ALA A 22 7.12 -1.54 -32.09
N ALA A 23 8.07 -0.63 -31.85
CA ALA A 23 9.19 -0.88 -30.96
C ALA A 23 8.76 -0.97 -29.49
N TYR A 24 7.77 -0.17 -29.07
CA TYR A 24 7.17 -0.27 -27.75
C TYR A 24 6.45 -1.61 -27.57
N ALA A 25 5.56 -1.97 -28.51
CA ALA A 25 4.85 -3.24 -28.50
C ALA A 25 5.79 -4.45 -28.45
N ALA A 26 6.90 -4.41 -29.21
CA ALA A 26 7.92 -5.46 -29.20
C ALA A 26 8.65 -5.56 -27.84
N ARG A 27 8.99 -4.42 -27.20
CA ARG A 27 9.59 -4.40 -25.87
C ARG A 27 8.61 -4.92 -24.80
N THR A 28 7.35 -4.53 -24.87
CA THR A 28 6.30 -4.98 -23.94
C THR A 28 6.04 -6.47 -24.08
N ALA A 29 6.07 -7.01 -25.30
CA ALA A 29 5.95 -8.45 -25.54
C ALA A 29 7.20 -9.23 -25.10
N ALA A 30 8.40 -8.67 -25.28
CA ALA A 30 9.65 -9.30 -24.84
C ALA A 30 9.84 -9.29 -23.31
N ASN A 31 9.26 -8.31 -22.62
CA ASN A 31 9.33 -8.16 -21.17
C ASN A 31 8.09 -8.70 -20.43
N SER A 32 7.02 -9.04 -21.14
CA SER A 32 5.94 -9.86 -20.57
C SER A 32 6.46 -11.29 -20.47
N PRO A 33 6.57 -11.90 -19.28
CA PRO A 33 6.78 -13.34 -19.21
C PRO A 33 5.68 -14.01 -20.03
N GLU A 34 6.02 -15.02 -20.85
CA GLU A 34 5.02 -15.86 -21.50
C GLU A 34 4.16 -16.49 -20.40
N VAL A 35 3.03 -15.85 -20.13
CA VAL A 35 2.02 -16.36 -19.22
C VAL A 35 1.25 -17.40 -20.03
N ASP A 36 1.55 -18.68 -19.80
CA ASP A 36 0.76 -19.79 -20.32
C ASP A 36 -0.68 -19.66 -19.76
N PRO A 37 -1.66 -19.21 -20.57
CA PRO A 37 -3.01 -18.96 -20.08
C PRO A 37 -3.69 -20.27 -19.70
N GLU A 38 -3.41 -21.36 -20.42
CA GLU A 38 -3.91 -22.70 -20.07
C GLU A 38 -3.28 -23.19 -18.77
N GLY A 39 -2.01 -22.87 -18.52
CA GLY A 39 -1.32 -23.15 -17.27
C GLY A 39 -1.89 -22.39 -16.07
N ILE A 40 -2.25 -21.12 -16.24
CA ILE A 40 -2.91 -20.32 -15.19
C ILE A 40 -4.34 -20.79 -14.96
N ASP A 41 -5.13 -21.00 -16.01
CA ASP A 41 -6.52 -21.46 -15.87
C ASP A 41 -6.59 -22.87 -15.26
N ALA A 42 -5.65 -23.76 -15.60
CA ALA A 42 -5.52 -25.06 -14.95
C ALA A 42 -5.10 -24.94 -13.48
N GLN A 43 -4.25 -23.97 -13.13
CA GLN A 43 -3.88 -23.68 -11.75
C GLN A 43 -5.06 -23.10 -10.94
N ILE A 44 -5.81 -22.16 -11.53
CA ILE A 44 -7.03 -21.58 -10.94
C ILE A 44 -8.07 -22.68 -10.75
N ALA A 45 -8.38 -23.46 -11.78
CA ALA A 45 -9.34 -24.56 -11.70
C ALA A 45 -8.93 -25.63 -10.66
N ALA A 46 -7.63 -25.93 -10.54
CA ALA A 46 -7.13 -26.84 -9.52
C ALA A 46 -7.29 -26.28 -8.10
N VAL A 47 -7.09 -24.98 -7.91
CA VAL A 47 -7.31 -24.29 -6.63
C VAL A 47 -8.80 -24.24 -6.29
N GLU A 48 -9.66 -23.89 -7.24
CA GLU A 48 -11.11 -23.80 -7.07
C GLU A 48 -11.74 -25.17 -6.77
N ALA A 49 -11.34 -26.22 -7.50
CA ALA A 49 -11.78 -27.58 -7.24
C ALA A 49 -11.33 -28.09 -5.84
N ALA A 50 -10.11 -27.72 -5.42
CA ALA A 50 -9.61 -28.05 -4.09
C ALA A 50 -10.39 -27.32 -2.98
N VAL A 51 -10.69 -26.04 -3.16
CA VAL A 51 -11.50 -25.23 -2.22
C VAL A 51 -12.94 -25.75 -2.13
N ALA A 52 -13.55 -26.12 -3.26
CA ALA A 52 -14.93 -26.60 -3.31
C ALA A 52 -15.12 -27.98 -2.65
N SER A 53 -14.10 -28.84 -2.66
CA SER A 53 -14.23 -30.23 -2.24
C SER A 53 -14.42 -30.47 -0.73
N ARG A 54 -14.19 -29.48 0.15
CA ARG A 54 -14.15 -29.60 1.64
C ARG A 54 -13.26 -30.71 2.20
N VAL A 55 -12.59 -31.49 1.37
CA VAL A 55 -11.58 -32.49 1.72
C VAL A 55 -10.27 -31.72 1.89
N CYS A 56 -9.59 -31.84 3.04
CA CYS A 56 -8.26 -31.24 3.23
C CYS A 56 -7.29 -31.95 2.24
N THR A 57 -7.14 -31.40 1.04
CA THR A 57 -6.27 -31.88 -0.05
C THR A 57 -4.83 -31.34 0.07
N LEU A 58 -4.50 -30.74 1.21
CA LEU A 58 -3.16 -30.18 1.44
C LEU A 58 -2.06 -31.26 1.52
N SER A 59 -2.42 -32.56 1.58
CA SER A 59 -1.48 -33.67 1.41
C SER A 59 -1.17 -33.87 -0.09
N GLY A 60 -0.17 -33.17 -0.63
CA GLY A 60 0.43 -33.54 -1.92
C GLY A 60 1.05 -32.39 -2.71
N ARG A 61 0.49 -31.18 -2.63
CA ARG A 61 1.05 -29.99 -3.31
C ARG A 61 1.09 -28.72 -2.45
N TRP A 62 0.31 -28.69 -1.37
CA TRP A 62 0.20 -27.53 -0.47
C TRP A 62 0.66 -27.86 0.94
N GLY A 63 1.88 -28.41 1.07
CA GLY A 63 2.67 -28.38 2.31
C GLY A 63 1.98 -28.77 3.62
N CYS A 64 0.95 -29.61 3.60
CA CYS A 64 0.51 -30.29 4.81
C CYS A 64 1.51 -31.41 5.07
N THR A 65 2.18 -31.34 6.21
CA THR A 65 3.07 -32.41 6.68
C THR A 65 2.29 -33.61 7.22
N LEU A 66 0.96 -33.57 7.20
CA LEU A 66 0.12 -34.60 7.77
C LEU A 66 -0.37 -35.58 6.69
N PRO A 67 -0.49 -36.88 7.01
CA PRO A 67 -0.92 -37.90 6.06
C PRO A 67 -2.31 -37.61 5.50
N ALA A 68 -2.57 -38.06 4.27
CA ALA A 68 -3.92 -38.08 3.71
C ALA A 68 -4.87 -38.79 4.68
N GLY A 69 -5.98 -38.13 5.06
CA GLY A 69 -6.97 -38.68 6.00
C GLY A 69 -6.77 -38.32 7.47
N HIS A 70 -5.95 -37.31 7.82
CA HIS A 70 -5.91 -36.83 9.20
C HIS A 70 -7.26 -36.25 9.66
N THR A 71 -7.56 -36.37 10.94
CA THR A 71 -8.75 -35.78 11.58
C THR A 71 -8.42 -34.62 12.53
N GLY A 72 -7.15 -34.18 12.56
CA GLY A 72 -6.66 -33.06 13.37
C GLY A 72 -6.60 -31.73 12.63
N ASP A 73 -6.48 -30.64 13.38
CA ASP A 73 -6.57 -29.24 12.92
C ASP A 73 -5.69 -28.92 11.68
N CYS A 74 -6.30 -28.94 10.49
CA CYS A 74 -5.72 -28.53 9.21
C CYS A 74 -5.43 -27.00 9.28
N VAL A 75 -4.19 -26.62 9.60
CA VAL A 75 -3.79 -25.21 9.77
C VAL A 75 -3.63 -24.51 8.43
N LYS A 76 -4.56 -23.62 8.06
CA LYS A 76 -4.40 -22.74 6.90
C LYS A 76 -3.23 -21.78 7.14
N THR A 77 -2.25 -21.82 6.24
CA THR A 77 -1.10 -20.91 6.24
C THR A 77 -1.42 -19.69 5.36
N CYS A 78 -1.00 -18.49 5.77
CA CYS A 78 -1.12 -17.26 4.97
C CYS A 78 -0.59 -17.45 3.54
N VAL A 79 -1.27 -16.88 2.54
CA VAL A 79 -0.87 -17.02 1.13
C VAL A 79 0.59 -16.56 0.92
N ASN A 80 1.03 -15.45 1.51
CA ASN A 80 2.41 -14.99 1.37
C ASN A 80 3.44 -15.95 2.00
N HIS A 81 3.07 -16.68 3.06
CA HIS A 81 3.93 -17.71 3.64
C HIS A 81 3.99 -18.95 2.76
N PHE A 82 2.89 -19.30 2.10
CA PHE A 82 2.85 -20.43 1.17
C PHE A 82 3.85 -20.21 0.02
N TRP A 83 3.77 -19.07 -0.66
CA TRP A 83 4.65 -18.78 -1.81
C TRP A 83 6.12 -18.60 -1.42
N LYS A 84 6.39 -18.10 -0.20
CA LYS A 84 7.75 -18.13 0.35
C LYS A 84 8.33 -19.54 0.44
N ARG A 85 7.54 -20.54 0.85
CA ARG A 85 8.02 -21.93 0.95
C ARG A 85 8.35 -22.54 -0.41
N LEU A 86 7.76 -22.03 -1.49
CA LEU A 86 8.06 -22.43 -2.85
C LEU A 86 9.31 -21.73 -3.42
N GLY A 87 9.91 -20.77 -2.70
CA GLY A 87 11.09 -20.03 -3.15
C GLY A 87 10.80 -18.82 -4.03
N GLU A 88 9.54 -18.41 -4.14
CA GLU A 88 9.08 -17.40 -5.11
C GLU A 88 8.76 -16.03 -4.49
N GLY A 89 9.24 -15.74 -3.27
CA GLY A 89 8.94 -14.48 -2.56
C GLY A 89 10.18 -13.74 -2.05
N THR A 90 10.27 -12.43 -2.33
CA THR A 90 11.41 -11.55 -1.97
C THR A 90 11.27 -10.91 -0.58
N GLU A 91 10.06 -10.69 -0.06
CA GLU A 91 9.86 -10.12 1.29
C GLU A 91 9.60 -11.21 2.35
N MET A 92 10.43 -11.21 3.39
CA MET A 92 10.20 -12.05 4.57
C MET A 92 9.02 -11.52 5.39
N CYS A 93 7.95 -12.31 5.52
CA CYS A 93 7.16 -12.24 6.74
C CYS A 93 8.00 -12.82 7.89
N PRO A 94 8.21 -12.08 8.99
CA PRO A 94 9.10 -12.49 10.07
C PRO A 94 8.49 -13.53 11.03
N ILE A 95 7.25 -13.97 10.80
CA ILE A 95 6.54 -14.86 11.73
C ILE A 95 6.44 -16.27 11.14
N GLU A 96 7.15 -17.23 11.73
CA GLU A 96 7.01 -18.66 11.45
C GLU A 96 5.57 -19.13 11.65
N PRO A 97 5.12 -20.09 10.82
CA PRO A 97 3.87 -20.02 10.07
C PRO A 97 2.71 -19.43 10.87
N ALA A 98 2.49 -18.13 10.67
CA ALA A 98 1.35 -17.45 11.28
C ALA A 98 0.04 -17.96 10.64
N TYR A 99 -0.85 -18.43 11.50
CA TYR A 99 -2.23 -18.80 11.18
C TYR A 99 -2.93 -17.69 10.41
N VAL A 100 -3.75 -18.07 9.43
CA VAL A 100 -4.62 -17.13 8.73
C VAL A 100 -5.64 -16.60 9.74
N LYS A 101 -5.58 -15.31 10.04
CA LYS A 101 -6.55 -14.61 10.93
C LYS A 101 -7.58 -13.84 10.09
N PHE A 102 -7.22 -13.41 8.89
CA PHE A 102 -8.02 -12.51 8.05
C PHE A 102 -8.13 -13.09 6.64
N GLY A 103 -9.11 -13.97 6.42
CA GLY A 103 -9.42 -14.54 5.10
C GLY A 103 -8.34 -15.49 4.56
N HIS A 104 -7.41 -14.95 3.75
CA HIS A 104 -6.23 -15.63 3.22
C HIS A 104 -4.90 -15.10 3.78
N LEU A 105 -4.94 -14.09 4.66
CA LEU A 105 -3.78 -13.42 5.23
C LEU A 105 -3.63 -13.67 6.74
N CYS A 106 -2.38 -13.76 7.20
CA CYS A 106 -2.07 -13.66 8.62
C CYS A 106 -2.15 -12.19 9.08
N GLY A 107 -2.26 -11.97 10.39
CA GLY A 107 -2.34 -10.62 10.96
C GLY A 107 -1.25 -9.65 10.53
N PRO A 108 0.05 -10.03 10.50
CA PRO A 108 1.10 -9.15 9.98
C PRO A 108 0.98 -8.83 8.48
N CYS A 109 0.63 -9.80 7.64
CA CYS A 109 0.48 -9.54 6.21
C CYS A 109 -0.71 -8.63 5.91
N PHE A 110 -1.82 -8.85 6.61
CA PHE A 110 -2.99 -7.97 6.58
C PHE A 110 -2.66 -6.56 7.09
N GLY A 111 -1.94 -6.45 8.22
CA GLY A 111 -1.50 -5.14 8.74
C GLY A 111 -0.55 -4.40 7.77
N ARG A 112 0.35 -5.13 7.09
CA ARG A 112 1.21 -4.55 6.06
C ARG A 112 0.42 -4.06 4.86
N LEU A 113 -0.52 -4.86 4.37
CA LEU A 113 -1.44 -4.48 3.28
C LEU A 113 -2.16 -3.16 3.59
N LYS A 114 -2.77 -3.05 4.79
CA LYS A 114 -3.39 -1.81 5.26
C LYS A 114 -2.40 -0.65 5.33
N GLY A 115 -1.19 -0.92 5.80
CA GLY A 115 -0.11 0.06 5.83
C GLY A 115 0.24 0.58 4.44
N ARG A 116 0.34 -0.30 3.44
CA ARG A 116 0.61 0.08 2.03
C ARG A 116 -0.49 0.94 1.45
N LEU A 117 -1.75 0.56 1.63
CA LEU A 117 -2.89 1.36 1.18
C LEU A 117 -2.85 2.79 1.75
N ARG A 118 -2.64 2.94 3.06
CA ARG A 118 -2.51 4.25 3.71
C ARG A 118 -1.30 5.04 3.24
N GLU A 119 -0.20 4.35 2.92
CA GLU A 119 1.00 4.96 2.38
C GLU A 119 0.72 5.57 0.99
N LEU A 120 -0.01 4.87 0.12
CA LEU A 120 -0.43 5.38 -1.19
C LEU A 120 -1.27 6.67 -1.09
N VAL A 121 -2.12 6.79 -0.04
CA VAL A 121 -2.89 8.02 0.24
C VAL A 121 -1.99 9.24 0.47
N THR A 122 -0.76 9.02 0.93
CA THR A 122 0.22 10.09 1.16
C THR A 122 1.11 10.31 -0.06
N ILE A 123 1.43 9.25 -0.79
CA ILE A 123 2.30 9.30 -1.97
C ILE A 123 1.65 10.11 -3.10
N LEU A 124 0.40 9.81 -3.49
CA LEU A 124 -0.21 10.47 -4.66
C LEU A 124 -0.31 12.01 -4.51
N PRO A 125 -0.81 12.56 -3.39
CA PRO A 125 -0.84 14.01 -3.19
C PRO A 125 0.54 14.65 -3.24
N HIS A 126 1.55 13.97 -2.69
CA HIS A 126 2.92 14.43 -2.76
C HIS A 126 3.43 14.48 -4.21
N ILE A 127 3.14 13.47 -5.03
CA ILE A 127 3.46 13.51 -6.47
C ILE A 127 2.77 14.71 -7.13
N ARG A 128 1.49 14.96 -6.83
CA ARG A 128 0.75 16.10 -7.40
C ARG A 128 1.28 17.46 -6.94
N SER A 129 1.83 17.57 -5.73
CA SER A 129 2.44 18.84 -5.28
C SER A 129 3.73 19.17 -6.05
N MET A 130 4.36 18.20 -6.70
CA MET A 130 5.52 18.39 -7.57
C MET A 130 5.16 18.68 -9.04
N VAL A 131 3.88 18.58 -9.43
CA VAL A 131 3.43 18.86 -10.81
C VAL A 131 3.55 20.36 -11.11
N THR A 132 3.08 21.21 -10.20
CA THR A 132 3.11 22.67 -10.36
C THR A 132 4.43 23.21 -9.78
N PRO A 133 5.28 23.87 -10.57
CA PRO A 133 6.49 24.49 -10.04
C PRO A 133 6.08 25.55 -9.02
N SER A 134 6.79 25.59 -7.89
CA SER A 134 6.59 26.67 -6.93
C SER A 134 6.86 27.98 -7.66
N LEU A 135 5.91 28.93 -7.57
CA LEU A 135 6.02 30.25 -8.21
C LEU A 135 7.26 31.05 -7.76
N GLY A 136 8.04 30.55 -6.78
CA GLY A 136 9.31 31.10 -6.32
C GLY A 136 10.58 30.46 -6.92
N ALA A 137 10.48 29.44 -7.77
CA ALA A 137 11.65 28.78 -8.38
C ALA A 137 12.21 29.53 -9.62
N GLY A 138 11.60 30.65 -10.01
CA GLY A 138 11.96 31.42 -11.21
C GLY A 138 13.29 32.18 -11.15
N ASP A 139 13.91 32.33 -9.97
CA ASP A 139 15.18 33.06 -9.79
C ASP A 139 16.42 32.15 -9.77
N GLY A 140 16.26 30.87 -10.11
CA GLY A 140 17.41 29.98 -10.28
C GLY A 140 18.29 30.38 -11.48
N PRO A 141 19.63 30.21 -11.40
CA PRO A 141 20.51 30.47 -12.54
C PRO A 141 20.08 29.62 -13.74
N ARG A 142 19.81 30.28 -14.88
CA ARG A 142 19.45 29.62 -16.15
C ARG A 142 20.45 28.50 -16.43
N VAL A 143 19.96 27.26 -16.50
CA VAL A 143 20.77 26.11 -16.89
C VAL A 143 21.10 26.29 -18.38
N SER A 144 22.33 26.68 -18.68
CA SER A 144 22.80 26.90 -20.06
C SER A 144 23.12 25.56 -20.70
N GLY A 145 22.29 25.10 -21.65
CA GLY A 145 22.65 23.93 -22.45
C GLY A 145 21.57 23.36 -23.35
N THR A 146 20.31 23.45 -22.96
CA THR A 146 19.19 22.97 -23.79
C THR A 146 18.53 24.16 -24.47
N LYS A 147 18.37 24.09 -25.81
CA LYS A 147 17.63 25.11 -26.59
C LYS A 147 16.12 25.07 -26.33
N GLU A 148 15.65 24.04 -25.64
CA GLU A 148 14.26 23.88 -25.23
C GLU A 148 14.05 24.53 -23.86
N GLN A 149 13.06 25.40 -23.78
CA GLN A 149 12.60 25.97 -22.53
C GLN A 149 12.08 24.81 -21.67
N PRO A 150 12.58 24.62 -20.43
CA PRO A 150 12.08 23.56 -19.57
C PRO A 150 10.57 23.75 -19.41
N LEU A 151 9.83 22.65 -19.57
CA LEU A 151 8.39 22.66 -19.40
C LEU A 151 8.05 23.27 -18.04
N PRO A 152 7.02 24.13 -17.95
CA PRO A 152 6.60 24.73 -16.70
C PRO A 152 5.92 23.73 -15.76
N MET A 153 6.01 22.42 -16.02
CA MET A 153 5.44 21.36 -15.21
C MET A 153 6.35 20.13 -15.23
N ASN A 154 6.36 19.40 -14.13
CA ASN A 154 7.07 18.13 -14.04
C ASN A 154 6.25 17.04 -14.73
N ALA A 155 6.53 16.78 -16.02
CA ALA A 155 5.78 15.82 -16.83
C ALA A 155 5.80 14.40 -16.23
N THR A 156 6.95 13.95 -15.72
CA THR A 156 7.08 12.65 -15.05
C THR A 156 6.17 12.54 -13.82
N ALA A 157 6.03 13.60 -13.03
CA ALA A 157 5.09 13.59 -11.91
C ALA A 157 3.62 13.51 -12.35
N VAL A 158 3.28 14.11 -13.49
CA VAL A 158 1.93 13.99 -14.06
C VAL A 158 1.65 12.54 -14.45
N GLU A 159 2.53 11.95 -15.25
CA GLU A 159 2.42 10.56 -15.72
C GLU A 159 2.34 9.57 -14.56
N ASP A 160 3.27 9.68 -13.60
CA ASP A 160 3.33 8.80 -12.43
C ASP A 160 2.10 8.93 -11.53
N SER A 161 1.54 10.14 -11.42
CA SER A 161 0.31 10.33 -10.67
C SER A 161 -0.87 9.64 -11.35
N HIS A 162 -0.93 9.69 -12.69
CA HIS A 162 -1.98 9.02 -13.45
C HIS A 162 -1.86 7.50 -13.33
N ASP A 163 -0.66 6.93 -13.56
CA ASP A 163 -0.41 5.49 -13.43
C ASP A 163 -0.76 4.98 -12.04
N LEU A 164 -0.27 5.65 -10.99
CA LEU A 164 -0.59 5.24 -9.61
C LEU A 164 -2.10 5.28 -9.34
N PHE A 165 -2.78 6.33 -9.79
CA PHE A 165 -4.22 6.46 -9.57
C PHE A 165 -5.00 5.40 -10.35
N GLU A 166 -4.67 5.18 -11.62
CA GLU A 166 -5.25 4.15 -12.49
C GLU A 166 -5.12 2.77 -11.85
N ARG A 167 -3.90 2.32 -11.53
CA ARG A 167 -3.65 0.98 -10.95
C ARG A 167 -4.40 0.73 -9.65
N VAL A 168 -4.57 1.75 -8.80
CA VAL A 168 -5.37 1.62 -7.57
C VAL A 168 -6.86 1.48 -7.88
N ASN A 169 -7.36 2.18 -8.89
CA ASN A 169 -8.76 2.10 -9.31
C ASN A 169 -9.08 0.83 -10.11
N GLU A 170 -8.13 0.29 -10.88
CA GLU A 170 -8.26 -0.99 -11.58
C GLU A 170 -8.54 -2.14 -10.60
N TRP A 171 -7.80 -2.20 -9.49
CA TRP A 171 -8.06 -3.18 -8.43
C TRP A 171 -9.48 -3.03 -7.84
N MET A 172 -9.94 -1.81 -7.61
CA MET A 172 -11.32 -1.58 -7.16
C MET A 172 -12.36 -2.01 -8.20
N ALA A 173 -12.12 -1.72 -9.48
CA ALA A 173 -12.98 -2.16 -10.57
C ALA A 173 -13.10 -3.69 -10.57
N GLN A 174 -11.96 -4.38 -10.44
CA GLN A 174 -11.90 -5.83 -10.36
C GLN A 174 -12.62 -6.39 -9.12
N PHE A 175 -12.51 -5.73 -7.96
CA PHE A 175 -13.26 -6.14 -6.76
C PHE A 175 -14.76 -5.95 -6.93
N ASN A 176 -15.20 -4.87 -7.56
CA ASN A 176 -16.61 -4.69 -7.87
C ASN A 176 -17.13 -5.75 -8.85
N GLU A 177 -16.36 -6.05 -9.90
CA GLU A 177 -16.73 -7.10 -10.86
C GLU A 177 -16.80 -8.48 -10.20
N SER A 178 -15.82 -8.81 -9.37
CA SER A 178 -15.70 -10.14 -8.75
C SER A 178 -16.65 -10.35 -7.58
N LEU A 179 -16.91 -9.29 -6.79
CA LEU A 179 -17.61 -9.40 -5.50
C LEU A 179 -18.89 -8.55 -5.39
N GLY A 180 -19.17 -7.67 -6.36
CA GLY A 180 -20.37 -6.82 -6.35
C GLY A 180 -20.40 -5.77 -5.23
N LEU A 181 -19.23 -5.33 -4.75
CA LEU A 181 -19.11 -4.43 -3.58
C LEU A 181 -19.41 -2.96 -3.89
N GLY A 182 -19.75 -2.64 -5.15
CA GLY A 182 -19.72 -1.26 -5.63
C GLY A 182 -18.28 -0.75 -5.74
N VAL A 183 -18.14 0.54 -6.04
CA VAL A 183 -16.85 1.24 -6.00
C VAL A 183 -17.02 2.57 -5.29
N SER A 184 -15.91 3.21 -4.89
CA SER A 184 -15.94 4.51 -4.23
C SER A 184 -16.40 5.62 -5.20
N LEU A 185 -16.74 6.78 -4.66
CA LEU A 185 -17.19 7.91 -5.48
C LEU A 185 -16.06 8.41 -6.40
N ALA A 186 -14.82 8.37 -5.91
CA ALA A 186 -13.64 8.68 -6.70
C ALA A 186 -13.51 7.75 -7.92
N THR A 187 -13.60 6.44 -7.71
CA THR A 187 -13.54 5.46 -8.80
C THR A 187 -14.69 5.60 -9.78
N LEU A 188 -15.93 5.79 -9.31
CA LEU A 188 -17.08 6.03 -10.18
C LEU A 188 -16.88 7.26 -11.09
N THR A 189 -16.34 8.34 -10.53
CA THR A 189 -16.13 9.59 -11.27
C THR A 189 -15.00 9.46 -12.28
N TRP A 190 -13.94 8.71 -11.94
CA TRP A 190 -12.85 8.36 -12.86
C TRP A 190 -13.33 7.51 -14.03
N MET A 191 -14.05 6.41 -13.77
CA MET A 191 -14.64 5.54 -14.80
C MET A 191 -15.55 6.31 -15.75
N ARG A 192 -16.37 7.24 -15.25
CA ARG A 192 -17.26 8.07 -16.08
C ARG A 192 -16.54 9.00 -17.04
N ARG A 193 -15.26 9.31 -16.80
CA ARG A 193 -14.49 10.27 -17.59
C ARG A 193 -13.54 9.65 -18.60
N SER A 194 -13.39 8.32 -18.61
CA SER A 194 -12.70 7.44 -19.59
C SER A 194 -12.00 6.29 -18.88
N GLY A 195 -11.50 6.53 -17.67
CA GLY A 195 -10.51 5.67 -17.03
C GLY A 195 -9.06 6.09 -17.30
N ASP A 196 -8.80 7.03 -18.20
CA ASP A 196 -7.43 7.21 -18.70
C ASP A 196 -6.60 8.22 -17.89
N SER A 197 -7.23 9.02 -17.03
CA SER A 197 -6.54 10.11 -16.31
C SER A 197 -7.24 10.55 -15.04
N ILE A 198 -6.47 11.18 -14.14
CA ILE A 198 -7.02 11.83 -12.95
C ILE A 198 -7.95 12.98 -13.40
N PRO A 199 -9.22 13.00 -12.97
CA PRO A 199 -10.12 14.12 -13.21
C PRO A 199 -9.50 15.47 -12.80
N VAL A 200 -9.72 16.51 -13.60
CA VAL A 200 -9.20 17.88 -13.35
C VAL A 200 -9.51 18.39 -11.93
N ALA A 201 -10.64 17.99 -11.34
CA ALA A 201 -11.01 18.36 -9.97
C ALA A 201 -10.06 17.81 -8.88
N TRP A 202 -9.23 16.82 -9.21
CA TRP A 202 -8.24 16.22 -8.34
C TRP A 202 -6.82 16.41 -8.86
N ALA A 203 -6.65 17.39 -9.76
CA ALA A 203 -5.36 17.66 -10.36
C ALA A 203 -4.36 18.31 -9.39
N ASP A 204 -4.80 18.89 -8.28
CA ASP A 204 -3.90 19.42 -7.27
C ASP A 204 -3.68 18.44 -6.10
N GLU A 205 -2.76 18.79 -5.20
CA GLU A 205 -2.43 18.00 -4.02
C GLU A 205 -3.66 17.75 -3.12
N TYR A 206 -4.51 18.76 -2.92
CA TYR A 206 -5.64 18.64 -2.01
C TYR A 206 -6.75 17.74 -2.57
N GLY A 207 -7.11 17.94 -3.84
CA GLY A 207 -8.11 17.16 -4.54
C GLY A 207 -7.70 15.70 -4.69
N SER A 208 -6.43 15.43 -5.03
CA SER A 208 -5.90 14.05 -5.08
C SER A 208 -5.88 13.39 -3.71
N LYS A 209 -5.60 14.14 -2.63
CA LYS A 209 -5.69 13.62 -1.25
C LYS A 209 -7.11 13.20 -0.89
N LEU A 210 -8.11 14.01 -1.22
CA LEU A 210 -9.51 13.67 -0.97
C LEU A 210 -9.94 12.43 -1.76
N ALA A 211 -9.54 12.32 -3.02
CA ALA A 211 -9.83 11.14 -3.85
C ALA A 211 -9.21 9.86 -3.25
N MET A 212 -7.96 9.92 -2.80
CA MET A 212 -7.30 8.77 -2.18
C MET A 212 -7.87 8.42 -0.79
N LEU A 213 -8.33 9.41 -0.01
CA LEU A 213 -9.01 9.15 1.26
C LEU A 213 -10.35 8.45 1.06
N ASP A 214 -11.12 8.83 0.03
CA ASP A 214 -12.36 8.15 -0.35
C ASP A 214 -12.09 6.69 -0.74
N ILE A 215 -11.09 6.46 -1.60
CA ILE A 215 -10.64 5.12 -1.99
C ILE A 215 -10.20 4.29 -0.77
N ALA A 216 -9.35 4.85 0.09
CA ALA A 216 -8.85 4.15 1.27
C ALA A 216 -9.98 3.82 2.26
N THR A 217 -10.94 4.71 2.44
CA THR A 217 -12.12 4.49 3.28
C THR A 217 -12.98 3.36 2.73
N TRP A 218 -13.18 3.32 1.41
CA TRP A 218 -13.87 2.22 0.74
C TRP A 218 -13.13 0.89 0.97
N TYR A 219 -11.81 0.87 0.84
CA TYR A 219 -10.99 -0.32 1.10
C TYR A 219 -11.09 -0.79 2.55
N GLU A 220 -10.96 0.11 3.52
CA GLU A 220 -11.06 -0.23 4.95
C GLU A 220 -12.45 -0.79 5.32
N THR A 221 -13.49 -0.41 4.58
CA THR A 221 -14.85 -0.94 4.76
C THR A 221 -14.99 -2.38 4.24
N HIS A 222 -14.25 -2.74 3.19
CA HIS A 222 -14.41 -4.01 2.47
C HIS A 222 -13.23 -4.98 2.60
N GLU A 223 -12.15 -4.59 3.28
CA GLU A 223 -10.88 -5.33 3.35
C GLU A 223 -11.05 -6.79 3.78
N LEU A 224 -11.91 -7.07 4.77
CA LEU A 224 -12.15 -8.43 5.26
C LEU A 224 -12.89 -9.27 4.23
N THR A 225 -13.86 -8.70 3.53
CA THR A 225 -14.59 -9.38 2.45
C THR A 225 -13.64 -9.69 1.30
N ILE A 226 -12.82 -8.72 0.88
CA ILE A 226 -11.85 -8.89 -0.21
C ILE A 226 -10.89 -10.05 0.09
N VAL A 227 -10.24 -10.04 1.25
CA VAL A 227 -9.23 -11.06 1.60
C VAL A 227 -9.82 -12.45 1.89
N SER A 228 -11.14 -12.56 2.11
CA SER A 228 -11.80 -13.83 2.46
C SER A 228 -12.62 -14.44 1.33
N ALA A 229 -13.15 -13.61 0.42
CA ALA A 229 -14.04 -14.05 -0.65
C ALA A 229 -13.32 -14.28 -1.99
N LEU A 230 -12.17 -13.63 -2.21
CA LEU A 230 -11.40 -13.82 -3.45
C LEU A 230 -10.53 -15.06 -3.42
N PRO A 231 -10.21 -15.64 -4.59
CA PRO A 231 -9.21 -16.70 -4.69
C PRO A 231 -7.88 -16.28 -4.05
N PRO A 232 -7.15 -17.19 -3.37
CA PRO A 232 -5.88 -16.88 -2.71
C PRO A 232 -4.85 -16.24 -3.65
N LEU A 233 -4.82 -16.69 -4.91
CA LEU A 233 -3.94 -16.15 -5.95
C LEU A 233 -4.22 -14.67 -6.24
N THR A 234 -5.49 -14.32 -6.38
CA THR A 234 -5.92 -12.93 -6.58
C THR A 234 -5.55 -12.06 -5.37
N VAL A 235 -5.73 -12.56 -4.14
CA VAL A 235 -5.31 -11.84 -2.93
C VAL A 235 -3.80 -11.62 -2.90
N LYS A 236 -3.01 -12.60 -3.36
CA LYS A 236 -1.55 -12.44 -3.48
C LYS A 236 -1.17 -11.42 -4.53
N ALA A 237 -1.73 -11.51 -5.75
CA ALA A 237 -1.44 -10.56 -6.82
C ALA A 237 -1.74 -9.12 -6.37
N TRP A 238 -2.88 -8.91 -5.73
CA TRP A 238 -3.23 -7.61 -5.15
C TRP A 238 -2.24 -7.14 -4.09
N TRP A 239 -1.82 -8.04 -3.20
CA TRP A 239 -0.84 -7.72 -2.16
C TRP A 239 0.52 -7.31 -2.76
N ASP A 240 1.01 -8.07 -3.75
CA ASP A 240 2.28 -7.81 -4.43
C ASP A 240 2.22 -6.48 -5.19
N ASP A 241 1.14 -6.21 -5.92
CA ASP A 241 0.95 -4.97 -6.66
C ASP A 241 0.94 -3.75 -5.75
N LEU A 242 0.25 -3.81 -4.61
CA LEU A 242 0.27 -2.74 -3.62
C LEU A 242 1.66 -2.52 -3.03
N ASP A 243 2.40 -3.59 -2.75
CA ASP A 243 3.77 -3.48 -2.25
C ASP A 243 4.70 -2.86 -3.31
N ASP A 244 4.59 -3.31 -4.56
CA ASP A 244 5.38 -2.85 -5.69
C ASP A 244 5.08 -1.38 -6.04
N MET A 245 3.82 -0.98 -6.15
CA MET A 245 3.42 0.42 -6.32
C MET A 245 4.03 1.28 -5.21
N THR A 246 3.83 0.88 -3.95
CA THR A 246 4.33 1.65 -2.81
C THR A 246 5.86 1.77 -2.85
N ARG A 247 6.57 0.68 -3.13
CA ARG A 247 8.03 0.65 -3.20
C ARG A 247 8.56 1.52 -4.34
N GLN A 248 8.00 1.35 -5.54
CA GLN A 248 8.38 2.09 -6.75
C GLN A 248 8.21 3.59 -6.54
N TYR A 249 7.01 4.02 -6.15
CA TYR A 249 6.69 5.43 -6.02
C TYR A 249 7.39 6.08 -4.83
N ARG A 250 7.56 5.38 -3.70
CA ARG A 250 8.33 5.90 -2.56
C ARG A 250 9.81 6.05 -2.90
N ALA A 251 10.39 5.13 -3.67
CA ALA A 251 11.80 5.21 -4.06
C ALA A 251 12.05 6.41 -4.98
N ARG A 252 11.11 6.70 -5.87
CA ARG A 252 11.17 7.82 -6.81
C ARG A 252 10.87 9.17 -6.13
N TYR A 253 9.85 9.19 -5.29
CA TYR A 253 9.35 10.38 -4.62
C TYR A 253 9.64 10.30 -3.12
N LYS A 254 10.78 10.87 -2.73
CA LYS A 254 11.24 10.87 -1.35
C LYS A 254 10.30 11.70 -0.49
N LEU A 255 9.33 11.03 0.14
CA LEU A 255 8.56 11.62 1.22
C LEU A 255 9.54 12.14 2.28
N THR A 256 9.43 13.42 2.62
CA THR A 256 10.23 14.08 3.67
C THR A 256 10.06 13.38 5.02
N ASP A 257 8.91 12.75 5.23
CA ASP A 257 8.64 11.93 6.40
C ASP A 257 9.17 10.51 6.21
N GLY A 258 10.09 10.12 7.10
CA GLY A 258 10.53 8.74 7.22
C GLY A 258 9.33 7.79 7.36
N ARG A 259 9.49 6.52 6.93
CA ARG A 259 8.40 5.53 7.00
C ARG A 259 7.91 5.46 8.44
N GLN A 260 6.70 5.96 8.69
CA GLN A 260 6.06 5.81 9.98
C GLN A 260 5.88 4.31 10.18
N ARG A 261 6.75 3.71 11.01
CA ARG A 261 6.54 2.35 11.47
C ARG A 261 5.33 2.43 12.37
N VAL A 262 4.14 2.14 11.84
CA VAL A 262 2.95 1.95 12.65
C VAL A 262 3.30 0.80 13.60
N PRO A 263 3.50 1.07 14.89
CA PRO A 263 3.80 0.00 15.82
C PRO A 263 2.60 -0.93 15.82
N ILE A 264 2.82 -2.22 15.53
CA ILE A 264 1.77 -3.22 15.69
C ILE A 264 1.45 -3.22 17.18
N ALA A 265 0.24 -2.76 17.51
CA ALA A 265 -0.23 -2.79 18.89
C ALA A 265 -0.13 -4.25 19.39
N PRO A 266 0.48 -4.48 20.56
CA PRO A 266 0.57 -5.82 21.12
C PRO A 266 -0.84 -6.40 21.32
N ALA A 267 -0.96 -7.73 21.23
CA ALA A 267 -2.21 -8.39 21.55
C ALA A 267 -2.52 -8.23 23.04
N CYS A 268 -3.78 -7.97 23.37
CA CYS A 268 -4.27 -7.98 24.73
C CYS A 268 -4.02 -9.35 25.35
N THR A 269 -3.46 -9.40 26.56
CA THR A 269 -3.20 -10.67 27.27
C THR A 269 -4.47 -11.36 27.74
N GLU A 270 -5.56 -10.61 27.93
CA GLU A 270 -6.84 -11.14 28.39
C GLU A 270 -7.70 -11.66 27.24
N CYS A 271 -7.93 -10.85 26.20
CA CYS A 271 -8.83 -11.21 25.09
C CYS A 271 -8.12 -11.57 23.78
N GLY A 272 -6.81 -11.39 23.68
CA GLY A 272 -6.04 -11.68 22.46
C GLY A 272 -6.19 -10.64 21.33
N GLU A 273 -7.06 -9.64 21.47
CA GLU A 273 -7.26 -8.62 20.44
C GLU A 273 -6.16 -7.55 20.41
N ARG A 274 -5.83 -7.05 19.22
CA ARG A 274 -4.72 -6.11 18.98
C ARG A 274 -5.17 -4.64 18.97
N GLU A 275 -6.21 -4.34 19.74
CA GLU A 275 -6.77 -2.99 19.85
C GLU A 275 -6.30 -2.31 21.13
N VAL A 276 -4.99 -2.39 21.39
CA VAL A 276 -4.40 -1.79 22.59
C VAL A 276 -4.11 -0.31 22.32
N GLU A 277 -4.86 0.57 22.97
CA GLU A 277 -4.71 2.02 22.90
C GLU A 277 -3.86 2.51 24.07
N VAL A 278 -3.06 3.54 23.80
CA VAL A 278 -2.22 4.22 24.78
C VAL A 278 -2.84 5.58 25.03
N ARG A 279 -3.28 5.84 26.26
CA ARG A 279 -3.75 7.16 26.64
C ARG A 279 -2.60 7.93 27.27
N ALA A 280 -2.25 9.05 26.65
CA ALA A 280 -1.28 9.99 27.21
C ALA A 280 -1.94 11.34 27.47
N ASP A 281 -1.53 12.02 28.53
CA ASP A 281 -1.94 13.38 28.88
C ASP A 281 -0.70 14.18 29.28
N GLY A 282 -0.51 15.35 28.67
CA GLY A 282 0.65 16.20 28.90
C GLY A 282 2.01 15.51 28.73
N GLY A 283 2.13 14.57 27.78
CA GLY A 283 3.36 13.79 27.57
C GLY A 283 3.63 12.71 28.62
N ARG A 284 2.71 12.50 29.57
CA ARG A 284 2.74 11.37 30.52
C ARG A 284 1.78 10.29 30.06
N LEU A 285 2.27 9.06 30.02
CA LEU A 285 1.45 7.91 29.70
C LEU A 285 0.57 7.60 30.92
N ILE A 286 -0.75 7.71 30.75
CA ILE A 286 -1.75 7.54 31.82
C ILE A 286 -2.03 6.05 32.00
N ASP A 287 -2.48 5.42 30.92
CA ASP A 287 -2.85 4.01 30.90
C ASP A 287 -2.67 3.43 29.49
N VAL A 288 -2.55 2.11 29.45
CA VAL A 288 -2.66 1.31 28.24
C VAL A 288 -3.88 0.45 28.44
N ARG A 289 -4.84 0.50 27.52
CA ARG A 289 -6.09 -0.26 27.62
C ARG A 289 -6.44 -0.95 26.32
N CYS A 290 -7.02 -2.14 26.41
CA CYS A 290 -7.63 -2.77 25.25
C CYS A 290 -8.97 -2.08 24.94
N ARG A 291 -9.17 -1.57 23.71
CA ARG A 291 -10.47 -1.02 23.29
C ARG A 291 -11.57 -2.07 23.19
N HIS A 292 -11.21 -3.34 23.00
CA HIS A 292 -12.17 -4.42 22.85
C HIS A 292 -12.77 -4.90 24.18
N CYS A 293 -11.91 -5.29 25.13
CA CYS A 293 -12.35 -5.83 26.43
C CYS A 293 -12.20 -4.83 27.59
N GLU A 294 -11.77 -3.61 27.31
CA GLU A 294 -11.55 -2.53 28.28
C GLU A 294 -10.52 -2.81 29.39
N THR A 295 -9.81 -3.95 29.32
CA THR A 295 -8.76 -4.27 30.29
C THR A 295 -7.68 -3.20 30.27
N VAL A 296 -7.41 -2.64 31.45
CA VAL A 296 -6.32 -1.70 31.70
C VAL A 296 -5.07 -2.47 32.12
N PHE A 297 -3.98 -2.29 31.42
CA PHE A 297 -2.71 -2.93 31.74
C PHE A 297 -1.93 -2.09 32.74
N ASN A 298 -1.40 -2.74 33.77
CA ASN A 298 -0.47 -2.10 34.69
C ASN A 298 0.91 -1.92 34.02
N ALA A 299 1.43 -0.69 34.05
CA ALA A 299 2.73 -0.31 33.51
C ALA A 299 3.88 -1.19 33.99
N ARG A 300 3.84 -1.61 35.25
CA ARG A 300 4.90 -2.43 35.86
C ARG A 300 4.87 -3.88 35.38
N GLU A 301 3.69 -4.45 35.21
CA GLU A 301 3.51 -5.86 34.86
C GLU A 301 3.68 -6.09 33.36
N HIS A 302 3.36 -5.08 32.55
CA HIS A 302 3.39 -5.16 31.09
C HIS A 302 4.41 -4.19 30.48
N LYS A 303 5.61 -4.12 31.09
CA LYS A 303 6.67 -3.18 30.67
C LYS A 303 6.97 -3.23 29.16
N ALA A 304 7.03 -4.40 28.54
CA ALA A 304 7.29 -4.50 27.10
C ALA A 304 6.20 -3.86 26.23
N ILE A 305 4.93 -3.95 26.65
CA ILE A 305 3.78 -3.31 26.01
C ILE A 305 3.88 -1.80 26.21
N PHE A 306 4.24 -1.36 27.41
CA PHE A 306 4.45 0.05 27.76
C PHE A 306 5.64 0.67 27.01
N ASP A 307 6.79 0.00 26.93
CA ASP A 307 7.96 0.50 26.19
C ASP A 307 7.65 0.61 24.68
N ALA A 308 6.82 -0.29 24.13
CA ALA A 308 6.35 -0.21 22.75
C ALA A 308 5.36 0.95 22.54
N ALA A 309 4.42 1.10 23.48
CA ALA A 309 3.44 2.18 23.53
C ALA A 309 4.09 3.57 23.70
N GLU A 310 5.05 3.70 24.61
CA GLU A 310 5.78 4.93 24.89
C GLU A 310 6.59 5.35 23.67
N ARG A 311 7.30 4.43 23.01
CA ARG A 311 7.97 4.70 21.72
C ARG A 311 7.00 5.20 20.65
N ALA A 312 5.78 4.66 20.60
CA ALA A 312 4.75 5.12 19.68
C ALA A 312 4.29 6.54 19.99
N VAL A 313 4.05 6.87 21.26
CA VAL A 313 3.62 8.20 21.72
C VAL A 313 4.73 9.24 21.58
N THR A 314 5.98 8.91 21.93
CA THR A 314 7.14 9.81 21.77
C THR A 314 7.34 10.18 20.30
N LEU A 315 7.15 9.23 19.37
CA LEU A 315 7.16 9.51 17.93
C LEU A 315 6.05 10.51 17.54
N VAL A 316 4.82 10.30 18.00
CA VAL A 316 3.67 11.21 17.71
C VAL A 316 3.89 12.63 18.25
N ILE A 317 4.43 12.78 19.47
CA ILE A 317 4.71 14.09 20.06
C ILE A 317 5.89 14.77 19.35
N SER A 318 6.91 14.01 18.93
CA SER A 318 8.04 14.57 18.17
C SER A 318 7.65 15.03 16.76
N LEU A 319 6.64 14.41 16.16
CA LEU A 319 6.14 14.73 14.81
C LEU A 319 5.29 16.01 14.74
N GLN A 320 4.81 16.55 15.86
CA GLN A 320 4.16 17.87 15.87
C GLN A 320 5.15 19.04 15.90
N CYS A 321 6.45 18.77 15.86
CA CYS A 321 7.49 19.81 15.73
C CYS A 321 8.08 19.77 14.32
N ASP A 322 7.33 20.27 13.34
CA ASP A 322 7.65 20.27 11.90
C ASP A 322 8.86 21.12 11.49
N GLN A 323 9.71 21.53 12.43
CA GLN A 323 10.96 22.21 12.11
C GLN A 323 12.10 21.60 12.91
N GLY A 324 12.82 20.66 12.28
CA GLY A 324 14.11 20.10 12.70
C GLY A 324 15.25 21.13 12.79
N HIS A 325 14.97 22.36 13.25
CA HIS A 325 15.92 23.42 13.54
C HIS A 325 15.76 23.87 15.00
N HIS A 326 16.20 23.02 15.92
CA HIS A 326 16.16 23.26 17.38
C HIS A 326 16.91 24.55 17.83
N LYS A 327 17.68 25.19 16.95
CA LYS A 327 18.39 26.46 17.23
C LYS A 327 17.59 27.72 16.85
N GLN A 328 16.43 27.61 16.21
CA GLN A 328 15.69 28.77 15.67
C GLN A 328 14.21 28.84 16.05
N CYS A 329 13.70 27.94 16.91
CA CYS A 329 12.33 28.05 17.41
C CYS A 329 12.20 29.31 18.30
N ARG A 330 11.41 30.31 17.84
CA ARG A 330 11.15 31.59 18.54
C ARG A 330 9.79 31.62 19.26
N TRP A 331 9.14 30.48 19.44
CA TRP A 331 7.85 30.42 20.11
C TRP A 331 8.05 30.54 21.62
N VAL A 332 7.40 31.55 22.22
CA VAL A 332 7.46 31.82 23.67
C VAL A 332 6.82 30.69 24.48
N ASP A 333 5.84 30.00 23.90
CA ASP A 333 5.13 28.86 24.50
C ASP A 333 5.20 27.62 23.59
N CYS A 334 6.33 26.88 23.56
CA CYS A 334 6.36 25.60 22.85
C CYS A 334 5.56 24.54 23.64
N PRO A 335 4.52 23.91 23.06
CA PRO A 335 3.77 22.82 23.70
C PRO A 335 4.65 21.61 24.07
N CYS A 336 5.82 21.51 23.44
CA CYS A 336 6.80 20.45 23.60
C CYS A 336 7.72 20.60 24.83
N GLY A 337 7.70 21.75 25.52
CA GLY A 337 8.50 22.01 26.74
C GLY A 337 10.02 22.03 26.55
N CYS A 338 10.54 22.08 25.31
CA CYS A 338 11.97 21.90 25.05
C CYS A 338 12.85 23.09 25.51
N HIS A 339 12.29 24.29 25.69
CA HIS A 339 13.01 25.49 26.11
C HIS A 339 13.28 25.56 27.62
N GLU A 340 12.54 24.83 28.45
CA GLU A 340 12.75 24.83 29.91
C GLU A 340 14.08 24.20 30.31
N LYS A 341 14.64 23.29 29.48
CA LYS A 341 15.91 22.62 29.76
C LYS A 341 17.15 23.41 29.32
N SER A 342 17.01 24.40 28.43
CA SER A 342 18.15 25.21 27.95
C SER A 342 18.46 26.44 28.80
N VAL A 343 17.59 26.81 29.75
CA VAL A 343 17.77 28.00 30.61
C VAL A 343 18.49 27.66 31.94
N ALA A 344 18.73 26.37 32.21
CA ALA A 344 19.32 25.89 33.46
C ALA A 344 20.77 25.34 33.33
N ALA A 345 21.49 25.67 32.26
CA ALA A 345 22.90 25.29 32.06
C ALA A 345 23.81 26.51 31.97
#